data_AF-A0A6J1S3J3-F1
#
_entry.id   AF-A0A6J1S3J3-F1
#
_cell.length_a   1.000
_cell.length_b   1.000
_cell.length_c   1.000
_cell.angle_alpha   90.00
_cell.angle_beta   90.00
_cell.angle_gamma   90.00
#
_symmetry.space_group_name_H-M   'P 1'
#
loop_
_entity.id
_entity.type
_entity.pdbx_description
1 polymer ?
#
loop_
_entity_poly.entity_id
_entity_poly.type
_entity_poly.pdbx_seq_one_letter_code
_entity_poly.pdbx_strand_id
1 'polypeptide(L)'
;MAFHKRNPSPSPSLSSMVSDVSTSDTLSPEEEEVRNFVKKRLRKRLFLGQYQERRYVEYLSVYRDMVILHSSEADLKVEIDRVQSKLRSFYGDGKWLGITSPDTIGAPAAGHCLWTKLEDVAFGFHWFQIKQICFQEREIVIRLKVIRAVSEEIISPANSSSFTQSFSENVDSLKTRFCAGINSLKENEATVTKSHNTSDYVARDKISKESSSYPLNSTGNGKQGNDPAPDSTTADSINETVTKNLKFEDVLVLFRFVLGSWREIFTFLCVAANGLGKCVEYVGNFSIRLIHEVSFLIRSLTPIFLAVIELVGKVIGGFYLLIAMIFRGPPRQFTPPDQNRTRLAISNVPQRQPYYPYPGRGRIRYERN
;
A
#
# COMPACT_ATOMS: atom_id res chain seq x y z
N MET A 1 52.07 31.92 -30.30
CA MET A 1 50.90 31.09 -29.91
C MET A 1 51.30 30.30 -28.68
N ALA A 2 50.86 30.72 -27.49
CA ALA A 2 51.39 30.27 -26.20
C ALA A 2 50.31 29.51 -25.41
N PHE A 3 50.65 28.29 -24.99
CA PHE A 3 49.90 27.48 -24.03
C PHE A 3 50.18 27.98 -22.61
N HIS A 4 49.15 28.34 -21.85
CA HIS A 4 49.26 28.60 -20.41
C HIS A 4 48.50 27.55 -19.60
N LYS A 5 49.29 26.69 -18.96
CA LYS A 5 48.96 25.67 -17.97
C LYS A 5 48.42 26.36 -16.70
N ARG A 6 47.23 25.98 -16.22
CA ARG A 6 46.73 26.36 -14.87
C ARG A 6 46.81 25.15 -13.95
N ASN A 7 47.55 25.30 -12.85
CA ASN A 7 47.66 24.35 -11.75
C ASN A 7 46.40 24.39 -10.86
N PRO A 8 46.11 23.30 -10.12
CA PRO A 8 45.05 23.27 -9.11
C PRO A 8 45.60 23.68 -7.73
N SER A 9 44.77 24.30 -6.90
CA SER A 9 45.06 24.59 -5.49
C SER A 9 43.75 24.63 -4.68
N PRO A 10 43.79 24.60 -3.35
CA PRO A 10 43.56 23.39 -2.55
C PRO A 10 42.23 23.46 -1.78
N SER A 11 41.79 22.30 -1.27
CA SER A 11 40.66 22.16 -0.34
C SER A 11 40.89 22.90 0.99
N PRO A 12 39.89 23.62 1.54
CA PRO A 12 39.87 23.96 2.96
C PRO A 12 38.99 22.99 3.75
N SER A 13 39.60 22.46 4.81
CA SER A 13 39.03 21.62 5.85
C SER A 13 38.09 22.37 6.79
N LEU A 14 37.18 21.59 7.37
CA LEU A 14 36.33 21.83 8.54
C LEU A 14 36.93 22.76 9.62
N SER A 15 36.27 23.89 9.86
CA SER A 15 36.02 24.50 11.18
C SER A 15 35.55 25.95 10.98
N SER A 16 34.24 26.18 11.06
CA SER A 16 33.73 27.49 11.50
C SER A 16 32.27 27.36 11.96
N MET A 17 32.13 27.34 13.28
CA MET A 17 31.11 28.07 14.05
C MET A 17 29.64 27.89 13.66
N VAL A 18 28.98 27.15 14.55
CA VAL A 18 27.54 27.18 14.82
C VAL A 18 27.07 28.63 14.93
N SER A 19 26.28 29.04 13.95
CA SER A 19 25.34 30.16 14.06
C SER A 19 23.95 29.56 13.93
N ASP A 20 23.40 29.07 15.04
CA ASP A 20 21.97 28.87 15.20
C ASP A 20 21.30 30.25 15.18
N VAL A 21 21.15 30.82 14.00
CA VAL A 21 20.22 31.92 13.77
C VAL A 21 18.91 31.29 13.36
N SER A 22 18.09 31.04 14.38
CA SER A 22 16.67 30.80 14.25
C SER A 22 16.05 32.01 13.55
N THR A 23 15.89 31.94 12.24
CA THR A 23 15.08 32.88 11.47
C THR A 23 13.64 32.71 11.92
N SER A 24 13.21 33.55 12.86
CA SER A 24 11.81 33.76 13.16
C SER A 24 11.21 34.50 11.96
N ASP A 25 10.78 33.73 10.96
CA ASP A 25 10.01 34.24 9.82
C ASP A 25 8.69 34.81 10.34
N THR A 26 8.59 36.14 10.36
CA THR A 26 7.34 36.86 10.56
C THR A 26 6.48 36.65 9.33
N LEU A 27 5.72 35.55 9.30
CA LEU A 27 4.74 35.27 8.24
C LEU A 27 3.75 36.43 8.14
N SER A 28 3.49 36.91 6.91
CA SER A 28 2.43 37.88 6.67
C SER A 28 1.10 37.33 7.18
N PRO A 29 0.25 38.14 7.85
CA PRO A 29 -1.05 37.68 8.33
C PRO A 29 -1.91 37.08 7.22
N GLU A 30 -1.80 37.59 5.99
CA GLU A 30 -2.50 37.05 4.82
C GLU A 30 -2.01 35.63 4.43
N GLU A 31 -0.71 35.35 4.55
CA GLU A 31 -0.17 34.02 4.29
C GLU A 31 -0.67 33.02 5.34
N GLU A 32 -0.73 33.45 6.61
CA GLU A 32 -1.25 32.63 7.70
C GLU A 32 -2.74 32.29 7.50
N GLU A 33 -3.55 33.25 7.07
CA GLU A 33 -4.95 33.03 6.72
C GLU A 33 -5.10 31.98 5.62
N VAL A 34 -4.30 32.07 4.55
CA VAL A 34 -4.31 31.09 3.46
C VAL A 34 -3.88 29.71 3.97
N ARG A 35 -2.82 29.63 4.77
CA ARG A 35 -2.36 28.37 5.37
C ARG A 35 -3.45 27.75 6.24
N ASN A 36 -4.12 28.54 7.05
CA ASN A 36 -5.19 28.10 7.94
C ASN A 36 -6.43 27.65 7.16
N PHE A 37 -6.80 28.36 6.09
CA PHE A 37 -7.85 27.97 5.17
C PHE A 37 -7.59 26.57 4.59
N VAL A 38 -6.41 26.35 4.03
CA VAL A 38 -6.04 25.08 3.40
C VAL A 38 -5.98 23.94 4.42
N LYS A 39 -5.37 24.18 5.59
CA LYS A 39 -5.35 23.20 6.70
C LYS A 39 -6.76 22.84 7.18
N LYS A 40 -7.66 23.82 7.28
CA LYS A 40 -9.04 23.59 7.74
C LYS A 40 -9.84 22.74 6.76
N ARG A 41 -9.64 22.90 5.44
CA ARG A 41 -10.39 22.15 4.42
C ARG A 41 -9.89 20.73 4.21
N LEU A 42 -8.57 20.53 4.21
CA LEU A 42 -7.97 19.26 3.78
C LEU A 42 -7.48 18.38 4.93
N ARG A 43 -7.05 18.93 6.08
CA ARG A 43 -6.40 18.13 7.13
C ARG A 43 -7.36 17.07 7.68
N LYS A 44 -6.85 15.88 7.93
CA LYS A 44 -7.57 14.70 8.46
C LYS A 44 -8.65 14.11 7.55
N ARG A 45 -8.84 14.63 6.33
CA ARG A 45 -9.76 14.02 5.35
C ARG A 45 -9.26 12.62 4.98
N LEU A 46 -10.20 11.69 4.92
CA LEU A 46 -10.03 10.33 4.41
C LEU A 46 -10.53 10.27 2.98
N PHE A 47 -9.79 9.59 2.12
CA PHE A 47 -10.20 9.40 0.74
C PHE A 47 -9.62 8.12 0.13
N LEU A 48 -10.34 7.59 -0.85
CA LEU A 48 -9.85 6.52 -1.70
C LEU A 48 -9.01 7.12 -2.83
N GLY A 49 -7.76 6.66 -2.97
CA GLY A 49 -6.88 7.07 -4.03
C GLY A 49 -6.14 5.89 -4.64
N GLN A 50 -5.62 6.08 -5.85
CA GLN A 50 -4.74 5.14 -6.52
C GLN A 50 -3.32 5.70 -6.51
N TYR A 51 -2.38 4.99 -5.87
CA TYR A 51 -0.97 5.27 -6.02
C TYR A 51 -0.50 4.68 -7.35
N GLN A 52 -0.23 5.55 -8.32
CA GLN A 52 0.05 5.13 -9.70
C GLN A 52 1.54 4.94 -9.94
N GLU A 53 2.34 5.97 -9.62
CA GLU A 53 3.76 5.96 -9.94
C GLU A 53 4.56 6.98 -9.09
N ARG A 54 5.88 6.85 -9.17
CA ARG A 54 6.84 7.84 -8.68
C ARG A 54 7.44 8.57 -9.88
N ARG A 55 7.20 9.87 -10.00
CA ARG A 55 7.62 10.69 -11.14
C ARG A 55 8.61 11.77 -10.72
N TYR A 56 9.61 12.03 -11.57
CA TYR A 56 10.56 13.12 -11.37
C TYR A 56 9.91 14.45 -11.71
N VAL A 57 9.96 15.40 -10.76
CA VAL A 57 9.45 16.75 -10.97
C VAL A 57 10.63 17.67 -11.29
N GLU A 58 10.78 18.07 -12.54
CA GLU A 58 11.91 18.88 -13.02
C GLU A 58 12.07 20.19 -12.24
N TYR A 59 10.97 20.91 -12.01
CA TYR A 59 10.95 22.17 -11.26
C TYR A 59 11.57 22.04 -9.86
N LEU A 60 11.35 20.91 -9.19
CA LEU A 60 11.89 20.65 -7.85
C LEU A 60 13.21 19.88 -7.88
N SER A 61 13.56 19.28 -9.01
CA SER A 61 14.68 18.32 -9.15
C SER A 61 14.63 17.15 -8.17
N VAL A 62 13.42 16.68 -7.84
CA VAL A 62 13.20 15.56 -6.91
C VAL A 62 12.04 14.68 -7.37
N TYR A 63 12.09 13.40 -7.03
CA TYR A 63 10.97 12.47 -7.21
C TYR A 63 9.81 12.76 -6.24
N ARG A 64 8.58 12.63 -6.75
CA ARG A 64 7.34 12.73 -5.98
C ARG A 64 6.43 11.55 -6.33
N ASP A 65 5.67 11.12 -5.34
CA ASP A 65 4.71 10.04 -5.46
C ASP A 65 3.37 10.61 -5.93
N MET A 66 2.82 10.06 -7.00
CA MET A 66 1.60 10.51 -7.63
C MET A 66 0.41 9.66 -7.18
N VAL A 67 -0.54 10.29 -6.48
CA VAL A 67 -1.78 9.65 -6.02
C VAL A 67 -2.96 10.30 -6.72
N ILE A 68 -3.70 9.52 -7.50
CA ILE A 68 -4.92 9.97 -8.19
C ILE A 68 -6.13 9.77 -7.27
N LEU A 69 -7.00 10.76 -7.17
CA LEU A 69 -8.27 10.62 -6.45
C LEU A 69 -9.24 9.73 -7.22
N HIS A 70 -9.89 8.79 -6.52
CA HIS A 70 -10.92 7.95 -7.12
C HIS A 70 -12.13 8.78 -7.60
N SER A 71 -12.89 8.24 -8.56
CA SER A 71 -14.08 8.88 -9.13
C SER A 71 -15.13 9.23 -8.06
N SER A 72 -15.32 8.36 -7.06
CA SER A 72 -16.29 8.50 -5.96
C SER A 72 -16.04 9.69 -5.02
N GLU A 73 -14.84 10.27 -5.00
CA GLU A 73 -14.47 11.33 -4.07
C GLU A 73 -14.87 12.73 -4.57
N ALA A 74 -16.14 12.92 -4.94
CA ALA A 74 -16.65 14.16 -5.52
C ALA A 74 -16.50 15.37 -4.56
N ASP A 75 -16.87 15.19 -3.29
CA ASP A 75 -16.76 16.25 -2.28
C ASP A 75 -15.32 16.75 -2.09
N LEU A 76 -14.36 15.82 -2.07
CA LEU A 76 -12.96 16.17 -1.88
C LEU A 76 -12.39 16.86 -3.12
N LYS A 77 -12.80 16.45 -4.33
CA LYS A 77 -12.38 17.11 -5.58
C LYS A 77 -12.79 18.58 -5.59
N VAL A 78 -14.03 18.88 -5.24
CA VAL A 78 -14.53 20.26 -5.15
C VAL A 78 -13.72 21.08 -4.14
N GLU A 79 -13.40 20.52 -2.98
CA GLU A 79 -12.59 21.20 -1.98
C GLU A 79 -11.12 21.38 -2.44
N ILE A 80 -10.56 20.42 -3.16
CA ILE A 80 -9.22 20.52 -3.76
C ILE A 80 -9.18 21.64 -4.81
N ASP A 81 -10.20 21.75 -5.67
CA ASP A 81 -10.27 22.82 -6.68
C ASP A 81 -10.35 24.21 -6.05
N ARG A 82 -11.14 24.35 -4.98
CA ARG A 82 -11.23 25.59 -4.20
C ARG A 82 -9.88 25.96 -3.57
N VAL A 83 -9.22 24.97 -2.97
CA VAL A 83 -7.89 25.15 -2.37
C VAL A 83 -6.87 25.53 -3.42
N GLN A 84 -6.83 24.83 -4.55
CA GLN A 84 -5.89 25.08 -5.62
C GLN A 84 -6.10 26.47 -6.22
N SER A 85 -7.34 26.90 -6.43
CA SER A 85 -7.67 28.25 -6.90
C SER A 85 -7.18 29.32 -5.93
N LYS A 86 -7.40 29.13 -4.62
CA LYS A 86 -6.92 30.06 -3.59
C LYS A 86 -5.39 30.11 -3.52
N LEU A 87 -4.73 28.95 -3.61
CA LEU A 87 -3.27 28.87 -3.61
C LEU A 87 -2.65 29.54 -4.84
N ARG A 88 -3.20 29.28 -6.04
CA ARG A 88 -2.78 29.96 -7.28
C ARG A 88 -3.00 31.46 -7.22
N SER A 89 -4.12 31.91 -6.65
CA SER A 89 -4.40 33.35 -6.52
C SER A 89 -3.40 34.09 -5.61
N PHE A 90 -2.86 33.40 -4.60
CA PHE A 90 -1.97 34.01 -3.61
C PHE A 90 -0.49 33.86 -3.97
N TYR A 91 -0.06 32.66 -4.39
CA TYR A 91 1.34 32.37 -4.69
C TYR A 91 1.70 32.51 -6.19
N GLY A 92 0.72 32.57 -7.09
CA GLY A 92 0.96 32.54 -8.53
C GLY A 92 1.78 31.32 -8.94
N ASP A 93 2.80 31.57 -9.77
CA ASP A 93 3.81 30.56 -10.18
C ASP A 93 5.03 30.54 -9.24
N GLY A 94 5.01 31.30 -8.14
CA GLY A 94 6.13 31.45 -7.21
C GLY A 94 6.39 30.22 -6.35
N LYS A 95 5.41 29.31 -6.21
CA LYS A 95 5.55 28.04 -5.48
C LYS A 95 4.94 26.90 -6.26
N TRP A 96 5.63 25.76 -6.25
CA TRP A 96 5.09 24.54 -6.82
C TRP A 96 3.95 23.98 -5.96
N LEU A 97 2.82 23.72 -6.61
CA LEU A 97 1.63 23.18 -5.97
C LEU A 97 1.63 21.66 -6.14
N GLY A 98 1.67 20.92 -5.03
CA GLY A 98 1.53 19.46 -5.03
C GLY A 98 0.12 18.96 -5.36
N ILE A 99 -0.64 19.72 -6.16
CA ILE A 99 -2.00 19.43 -6.60
C ILE A 99 -2.10 19.73 -8.09
N THR A 100 -2.50 18.75 -8.87
CA THR A 100 -2.73 18.91 -10.31
C THR A 100 -4.17 18.60 -10.66
N SER A 101 -4.78 19.51 -11.41
CA SER A 101 -6.13 19.38 -11.94
C SER A 101 -6.12 18.50 -13.20
N PRO A 102 -7.24 17.83 -13.52
CA PRO A 102 -7.34 17.00 -14.73
C PRO A 102 -7.01 17.76 -16.03
N ASP A 103 -7.26 19.08 -16.06
CA ASP A 103 -7.05 19.91 -17.25
C ASP A 103 -5.60 20.40 -17.43
N THR A 104 -4.68 20.00 -16.54
CA THR A 104 -3.28 20.44 -16.62
C THR A 104 -2.49 19.55 -17.58
N ILE A 105 -1.78 20.16 -18.53
CA ILE A 105 -0.91 19.45 -19.49
C ILE A 105 0.14 18.63 -18.73
N GLY A 106 0.20 17.33 -18.99
CA GLY A 106 1.11 16.38 -18.33
C GLY A 106 0.52 15.67 -17.10
N ALA A 107 -0.69 16.04 -16.66
CA ALA A 107 -1.46 15.25 -15.70
C ALA A 107 -1.99 13.97 -16.36
N PRO A 108 -2.06 12.83 -15.63
CA PRO A 108 -2.85 11.70 -16.10
C PRO A 108 -4.28 12.14 -16.37
N ALA A 109 -4.87 11.72 -17.50
CA ALA A 109 -6.25 12.01 -17.86
C ALA A 109 -7.30 11.44 -16.87
N ALA A 110 -6.85 10.79 -15.79
CA ALA A 110 -7.64 10.03 -14.84
C ALA A 110 -8.24 10.87 -13.69
N GLY A 111 -7.86 12.14 -13.51
CA GLY A 111 -8.49 13.03 -12.53
C GLY A 111 -7.52 13.90 -11.72
N HIS A 112 -8.01 14.44 -10.60
CA HIS A 112 -7.20 15.21 -9.65
C HIS A 112 -6.08 14.38 -9.05
N CYS A 113 -4.87 14.91 -9.11
CA CYS A 113 -3.67 14.24 -8.62
C CYS A 113 -3.07 15.00 -7.43
N LEU A 114 -2.68 14.23 -6.42
CA LEU A 114 -1.91 14.72 -5.27
C LEU A 114 -0.48 14.21 -5.39
N TRP A 115 0.46 15.14 -5.27
CA TRP A 115 1.87 14.83 -5.26
C TRP A 115 2.39 14.85 -3.84
N THR A 116 2.92 13.72 -3.41
CA THR A 116 3.29 13.49 -2.02
C THR A 116 4.62 12.75 -1.92
N LYS A 117 4.98 12.39 -0.69
CA LYS A 117 6.08 11.49 -0.37
C LYS A 117 5.49 10.33 0.44
N LEU A 118 5.48 9.15 -0.15
CA LEU A 118 5.08 7.89 0.46
C LEU A 118 6.33 7.09 0.84
N GLU A 119 6.24 6.37 1.95
CA GLU A 119 7.30 5.51 2.46
C GLU A 119 6.94 4.05 2.18
N ASP A 120 7.62 3.45 1.19
CA ASP A 120 7.57 2.02 0.86
C ASP A 120 6.14 1.44 0.71
N VAL A 121 5.33 2.10 -0.13
CA VAL A 121 3.94 1.71 -0.41
C VAL A 121 3.89 1.05 -1.78
N ALA A 122 3.21 -0.10 -1.89
CA ALA A 122 2.98 -0.73 -3.19
C ALA A 122 2.01 0.09 -4.05
N PHE A 123 2.18 0.08 -5.37
CA PHE A 123 1.22 0.70 -6.29
C PHE A 123 -0.17 0.08 -6.17
N GLY A 124 -1.21 0.85 -6.52
CA GLY A 124 -2.60 0.44 -6.48
C GLY A 124 -3.47 1.27 -5.54
N PHE A 125 -4.66 0.76 -5.22
CA PHE A 125 -5.67 1.49 -4.47
C PHE A 125 -5.46 1.39 -2.96
N HIS A 126 -5.52 2.53 -2.29
CA HIS A 126 -5.42 2.61 -0.85
C HIS A 126 -6.37 3.66 -0.29
N TRP A 127 -6.78 3.43 0.97
CA TRP A 127 -7.35 4.49 1.78
C TRP A 127 -6.22 5.36 2.32
N PHE A 128 -6.28 6.65 2.00
CA PHE A 128 -5.34 7.64 2.46
C PHE A 128 -5.98 8.58 3.46
N GLN A 129 -5.19 9.05 4.41
CA GLN A 129 -5.52 10.18 5.26
C GLN A 129 -4.58 11.34 4.98
N ILE A 130 -5.12 12.54 4.81
CA ILE A 130 -4.31 13.76 4.75
C ILE A 130 -3.77 14.06 6.15
N LYS A 131 -2.50 13.71 6.39
CA LYS A 131 -1.83 13.85 7.69
C LYS A 131 -1.41 15.30 7.94
N GLN A 132 -0.71 15.89 6.97
CA GLN A 132 -0.11 17.21 7.13
C GLN A 132 -0.02 17.93 5.79
N ILE A 133 -0.01 19.27 5.85
CA ILE A 133 0.23 20.14 4.71
C ILE A 133 1.47 20.97 5.06
N CYS A 134 2.54 20.75 4.30
CA CYS A 134 3.85 21.35 4.52
C CYS A 134 4.02 22.50 3.52
N PHE A 135 4.16 23.71 4.05
CA PHE A 135 4.45 24.90 3.27
C PHE A 135 5.95 25.14 3.36
N GLN A 136 6.66 24.87 2.28
CA GLN A 136 8.08 25.17 2.16
C GLN A 136 8.27 26.45 1.34
N GLU A 137 9.52 26.84 1.14
CA GLU A 137 9.88 28.00 0.32
C GLU A 137 9.45 27.81 -1.13
N ARG A 138 9.75 26.65 -1.73
CA ARG A 138 9.53 26.38 -3.17
C ARG A 138 8.35 25.45 -3.47
N GLU A 139 7.81 24.76 -2.47
CA GLU A 139 6.72 23.80 -2.67
C GLU A 139 5.69 23.80 -1.55
N ILE A 140 4.46 23.41 -1.91
CA ILE A 140 3.39 23.09 -0.99
C ILE A 140 3.07 21.60 -1.14
N VAL A 141 3.44 20.80 -0.14
CA VAL A 141 3.33 19.33 -0.18
C VAL A 141 2.26 18.84 0.78
N ILE A 142 1.40 17.96 0.30
CA ILE A 142 0.41 17.27 1.12
C ILE A 142 0.99 15.91 1.52
N ARG A 143 1.25 15.70 2.81
CA ARG A 143 1.72 14.41 3.33
C ARG A 143 0.54 13.50 3.60
N LEU A 144 0.56 12.32 3.00
CA LEU A 144 -0.45 11.29 3.19
C LEU A 144 0.01 10.23 4.18
N LYS A 145 -0.95 9.67 4.93
CA LYS A 145 -0.78 8.44 5.69
C LYS A 145 -1.60 7.36 5.00
N VAL A 146 -0.96 6.24 4.66
CA VAL A 146 -1.66 5.06 4.17
C VAL A 146 -2.35 4.38 5.34
N ILE A 147 -3.64 4.08 5.20
CA ILE A 147 -4.42 3.39 6.22
C ILE A 147 -4.50 1.90 5.87
N ARG A 148 -4.91 1.59 4.64
CA ARG A 148 -5.08 0.21 4.17
C ARG A 148 -5.05 0.14 2.65
N ALA A 149 -4.59 -1.00 2.15
CA ALA A 149 -4.78 -1.37 0.76
C ALA A 149 -6.24 -1.76 0.49
N VAL A 150 -6.67 -1.54 -0.75
CA VAL A 150 -7.98 -1.95 -1.27
C VAL A 150 -7.73 -2.75 -2.54
N SER A 151 -8.29 -3.96 -2.59
CA SER A 151 -8.21 -4.81 -3.78
C SER A 151 -9.02 -4.19 -4.93
N GLU A 152 -8.44 -4.22 -6.12
CA GLU A 152 -9.01 -3.62 -7.34
C GLU A 152 -10.37 -4.25 -7.74
N GLU A 153 -10.57 -5.52 -7.38
CA GLU A 153 -11.83 -6.27 -7.54
C GLU A 153 -13.02 -5.61 -6.83
N ILE A 154 -12.76 -4.95 -5.70
CA ILE A 154 -13.80 -4.26 -4.94
C ILE A 154 -14.20 -2.97 -5.67
N ILE A 155 -13.31 -2.37 -6.47
CA ILE A 155 -13.45 -1.02 -7.01
C ILE A 155 -14.03 -1.02 -8.43
N SER A 156 -13.90 -2.12 -9.16
CA SER A 156 -14.29 -2.19 -10.57
C SER A 156 -15.81 -2.39 -10.75
N PRO A 157 -16.52 -1.49 -11.45
CA PRO A 157 -17.97 -1.60 -11.69
C PRO A 157 -18.36 -2.63 -12.77
N ALA A 158 -17.45 -3.50 -13.23
CA ALA A 158 -17.64 -4.27 -14.45
C ALA A 158 -18.41 -5.59 -14.30
N ASN A 159 -18.63 -6.12 -13.09
CA ASN A 159 -19.32 -7.41 -12.91
C ASN A 159 -20.46 -7.32 -11.88
N SER A 160 -21.57 -6.66 -12.23
CA SER A 160 -22.96 -7.05 -11.91
C SER A 160 -23.89 -5.83 -11.96
N SER A 161 -24.86 -5.90 -12.86
CA SER A 161 -25.89 -4.88 -13.12
C SER A 161 -26.93 -4.69 -12.00
N SER A 162 -26.62 -5.11 -10.76
CA SER A 162 -27.48 -4.98 -9.58
C SER A 162 -26.74 -4.47 -8.33
N PHE A 163 -25.46 -4.11 -8.45
CA PHE A 163 -24.58 -3.79 -7.29
C PHE A 163 -24.14 -2.32 -7.20
N THR A 164 -24.67 -1.43 -8.04
CA THR A 164 -24.22 -0.02 -8.11
C THR A 164 -24.76 0.87 -6.98
N GLN A 165 -25.90 0.52 -6.37
CA GLN A 165 -26.44 1.27 -5.22
C GLN A 165 -25.80 0.84 -3.88
N SER A 166 -25.56 -0.47 -3.69
CA SER A 166 -24.93 -0.99 -2.47
C SER A 166 -23.42 -0.68 -2.40
N PHE A 167 -22.77 -0.43 -3.53
CA PHE A 167 -21.32 -0.20 -3.57
C PHE A 167 -20.91 1.20 -3.06
N SER A 168 -21.57 2.27 -3.53
CA SER A 168 -21.32 3.62 -2.99
C SER A 168 -21.68 3.70 -1.51
N GLU A 169 -22.81 3.08 -1.12
CA GLU A 169 -23.21 2.97 0.28
C GLU A 169 -22.18 2.21 1.13
N ASN A 170 -21.56 1.15 0.59
CA ASN A 170 -20.50 0.42 1.30
C ASN A 170 -19.22 1.25 1.45
N VAL A 171 -18.80 2.00 0.44
CA VAL A 171 -17.62 2.88 0.51
C VAL A 171 -17.87 4.03 1.48
N ASP A 172 -19.05 4.64 1.44
CA ASP A 172 -19.43 5.75 2.32
C ASP A 172 -19.67 5.28 3.76
N SER A 173 -20.27 4.09 3.95
CA SER A 173 -20.42 3.44 5.25
C SER A 173 -19.06 3.07 5.85
N LEU A 174 -18.14 2.53 5.04
CA LEU A 174 -16.78 2.22 5.45
C LEU A 174 -16.06 3.51 5.87
N LYS A 175 -16.11 4.55 5.03
CA LYS A 175 -15.55 5.88 5.33
C LYS A 175 -16.15 6.47 6.61
N THR A 176 -17.45 6.32 6.82
CA THR A 176 -18.14 6.79 8.04
C THR A 176 -17.68 6.04 9.28
N ARG A 177 -17.60 4.70 9.23
CA ARG A 177 -17.09 3.86 10.32
C ARG A 177 -15.63 4.18 10.64
N PHE A 178 -14.80 4.40 9.63
CA PHE A 178 -13.40 4.79 9.81
C PHE A 178 -13.26 6.21 10.38
N CYS A 179 -14.02 7.19 9.87
CA CYS A 179 -14.07 8.55 10.42
C CYS A 179 -14.49 8.55 11.89
N ALA A 180 -15.50 7.76 12.26
CA ALA A 180 -15.96 7.60 13.64
C ALA A 180 -14.85 7.02 14.54
N GLY A 181 -14.15 5.97 14.08
CA GLY A 181 -13.04 5.36 14.83
C GLY A 181 -11.83 6.28 15.02
N ILE A 182 -11.54 7.17 14.07
CA ILE A 182 -10.45 8.16 14.22
C ILE A 182 -10.85 9.29 15.18
N ASN A 183 -12.11 9.69 15.18
CA ASN A 183 -12.61 10.73 16.08
C ASN A 183 -12.67 10.24 17.54
N SER A 184 -13.03 8.97 17.78
CA SER A 184 -13.03 8.38 19.13
C SER A 184 -11.62 8.25 19.71
N LEU A 185 -10.60 7.95 18.89
CA LEU A 185 -9.20 7.96 19.33
C LEU A 185 -8.70 9.37 19.73
N LYS A 186 -9.27 10.42 19.13
CA LYS A 186 -8.93 11.82 19.42
C LYS A 186 -9.55 12.31 20.73
N GLU A 187 -10.70 11.76 21.13
CA GLU A 187 -11.39 12.10 22.38
C GLU A 187 -10.65 11.50 23.59
N ASN A 188 -9.98 10.36 23.40
CA ASN A 188 -9.16 9.70 24.41
C ASN A 188 -7.77 10.34 24.60
N GLU A 189 -7.22 11.03 23.59
CA GLU A 189 -6.00 11.84 23.74
C GLU A 189 -6.28 13.19 24.43
N ALA A 190 -7.48 13.77 24.23
CA ALA A 190 -7.84 15.07 24.83
C ALA A 190 -8.12 15.00 26.35
N THR A 191 -8.43 13.80 26.88
CA THR A 191 -8.68 13.57 28.31
C THR A 191 -7.40 13.35 29.12
N VAL A 192 -6.28 13.00 28.48
CA VAL A 192 -4.98 12.78 29.16
C VAL A 192 -4.21 14.09 29.39
N THR A 193 -4.39 15.12 28.56
CA THR A 193 -3.74 16.44 28.73
C THR A 193 -4.47 17.42 29.67
N LYS A 194 -5.49 16.99 30.41
CA LYS A 194 -6.26 17.87 31.31
C LYS A 194 -6.13 17.53 32.81
N SER A 195 -5.33 16.53 33.19
CA SER A 195 -5.19 16.10 34.60
C SER A 195 -3.99 16.70 35.36
N HIS A 196 -3.11 17.46 34.71
CA HIS A 196 -2.07 18.23 35.39
C HIS A 196 -2.37 19.72 35.29
N ASN A 197 -3.21 20.21 36.21
CA ASN A 197 -3.19 21.56 36.78
C ASN A 197 -4.46 21.73 37.60
N THR A 198 -4.37 21.61 38.92
CA THR A 198 -4.92 22.55 39.91
C THR A 198 -4.49 22.03 41.28
N SER A 199 -3.45 22.67 41.83
CA SER A 199 -3.19 22.68 43.27
C SER A 199 -3.92 23.89 43.86
N ASP A 200 -4.33 23.74 45.13
CA ASP A 200 -4.40 24.77 46.18
C ASP A 200 -5.76 25.12 46.85
N TYR A 201 -5.82 24.66 48.12
CA TYR A 201 -6.37 25.25 49.37
C TYR A 201 -7.87 25.62 49.54
N VAL A 202 -8.54 25.04 50.56
CA VAL A 202 -8.75 25.61 51.94
C VAL A 202 -9.69 24.70 52.79
N ALA A 203 -9.18 24.27 53.97
CA ALA A 203 -9.77 24.02 55.32
C ALA A 203 -11.24 23.50 55.49
N ARG A 204 -11.64 22.63 56.46
CA ARG A 204 -11.46 22.63 57.93
C ARG A 204 -12.06 21.36 58.59
N ASP A 205 -11.56 21.05 59.80
CA ASP A 205 -12.19 20.43 60.99
C ASP A 205 -12.57 18.93 61.14
N LYS A 206 -11.78 18.28 62.01
CA LYS A 206 -12.12 17.62 63.31
C LYS A 206 -12.35 16.10 63.43
N ILE A 207 -11.50 15.51 64.31
CA ILE A 207 -11.79 14.56 65.43
C ILE A 207 -12.09 13.10 65.02
N SER A 208 -11.48 12.01 65.53
CA SER A 208 -10.65 11.70 66.71
C SER A 208 -10.09 10.26 66.65
N LYS A 209 -8.93 10.03 67.31
CA LYS A 209 -8.47 8.82 68.06
C LYS A 209 -8.30 7.49 67.25
N GLU A 210 -7.33 6.61 67.47
CA GLU A 210 -6.46 6.32 68.62
C GLU A 210 -5.22 5.50 68.18
N SER A 211 -4.09 5.81 68.82
CA SER A 211 -2.79 5.14 69.05
C SER A 211 -2.79 3.59 69.11
N SER A 212 -1.69 2.82 69.09
CA SER A 212 -0.24 2.96 68.85
C SER A 212 0.42 1.64 69.32
N SER A 213 1.59 1.32 68.73
CA SER A 213 2.80 0.74 69.36
C SER A 213 2.87 -0.74 69.87
N TYR A 214 3.81 -1.47 69.28
CA TYR A 214 4.70 -2.49 69.90
C TYR A 214 5.56 -1.86 71.04
N PRO A 215 6.26 -2.58 71.98
CA PRO A 215 7.38 -3.51 71.67
C PRO A 215 7.76 -4.61 72.72
N LEU A 216 8.81 -5.37 72.34
CA LEU A 216 9.77 -6.22 73.08
C LEU A 216 9.63 -6.43 74.60
N ASN A 217 9.83 -7.68 75.08
CA ASN A 217 11.09 -8.07 75.77
C ASN A 217 11.21 -9.56 76.14
N SER A 218 12.47 -9.92 76.43
CA SER A 218 13.13 -11.21 76.64
C SER A 218 12.90 -11.90 78.01
N THR A 219 13.23 -13.20 78.04
CA THR A 219 13.88 -14.00 79.11
C THR A 219 12.99 -14.85 80.04
N GLY A 220 13.30 -16.16 80.14
CA GLY A 220 12.80 -17.05 81.20
C GLY A 220 13.19 -18.52 81.00
N ASN A 221 13.85 -19.11 82.00
CA ASN A 221 14.69 -20.31 81.99
C ASN A 221 14.00 -21.56 82.63
N GLY A 222 14.52 -22.78 82.40
CA GLY A 222 14.33 -23.98 83.27
C GLY A 222 13.63 -25.21 82.63
N LYS A 223 14.33 -26.32 82.33
CA LYS A 223 14.58 -27.57 83.13
C LYS A 223 13.33 -28.45 83.37
N GLN A 224 13.31 -29.80 83.37
CA GLN A 224 14.24 -30.93 83.14
C GLN A 224 13.48 -32.27 83.41
N GLY A 225 13.86 -33.38 82.75
CA GLY A 225 13.69 -34.79 83.21
C GLY A 225 12.63 -35.65 82.47
N ASN A 226 12.67 -36.99 82.36
CA ASN A 226 13.65 -38.11 82.47
C ASN A 226 12.93 -39.38 81.87
N ASP A 227 13.68 -40.40 81.43
CA ASP A 227 13.32 -41.67 80.67
C ASP A 227 12.39 -42.69 81.42
N PRO A 228 12.12 -43.99 81.01
CA PRO A 228 12.46 -44.83 79.80
C PRO A 228 11.37 -45.84 79.23
N ALA A 229 11.67 -46.42 78.03
CA ALA A 229 11.35 -47.72 77.30
C ALA A 229 10.28 -48.78 77.75
N PRO A 230 10.02 -49.91 77.00
CA PRO A 230 9.78 -50.18 75.55
C PRO A 230 8.52 -51.09 75.30
N ASP A 231 8.12 -51.38 74.04
CA ASP A 231 7.74 -52.76 73.60
C ASP A 231 7.25 -52.89 72.13
N SER A 232 7.46 -54.10 71.62
CA SER A 232 7.39 -54.67 70.27
C SER A 232 6.04 -54.61 69.52
N THR A 233 6.07 -54.60 68.17
CA THR A 233 5.73 -55.76 67.31
C THR A 233 5.76 -55.36 65.82
N THR A 234 6.55 -56.11 65.07
CA THR A 234 6.78 -56.04 63.62
C THR A 234 5.75 -56.92 62.90
N ALA A 235 4.89 -56.37 62.04
CA ALA A 235 4.13 -57.19 61.07
C ALA A 235 3.57 -56.48 59.82
N ASP A 236 3.78 -55.17 59.59
CA ASP A 236 3.20 -54.47 58.42
C ASP A 236 4.23 -53.88 57.43
N SER A 237 5.52 -54.23 57.57
CA SER A 237 6.64 -53.51 56.99
C SER A 237 6.90 -53.70 55.48
N ILE A 238 6.11 -54.51 54.77
CA ILE A 238 6.36 -54.76 53.33
C ILE A 238 5.49 -53.87 52.42
N ASN A 239 4.33 -53.43 52.88
CA ASN A 239 3.39 -52.65 52.08
C ASN A 239 3.56 -51.13 52.36
N GLU A 240 4.27 -50.81 53.44
CA GLU A 240 4.33 -49.48 54.03
C GLU A 240 5.71 -48.81 53.87
N THR A 241 6.63 -49.44 53.13
CA THR A 241 7.97 -48.90 52.86
C THR A 241 8.06 -48.18 51.52
N VAL A 242 7.10 -48.38 50.62
CA VAL A 242 7.03 -47.65 49.33
C VAL A 242 6.33 -46.30 49.47
N THR A 243 5.49 -46.11 50.50
CA THR A 243 4.68 -44.89 50.66
C THR A 243 5.14 -43.93 51.76
N LYS A 244 6.08 -44.32 52.64
CA LYS A 244 6.48 -43.49 53.80
C LYS A 244 7.83 -42.77 53.70
N ASN A 245 8.58 -42.93 52.61
CA ASN A 245 9.87 -42.24 52.44
C ASN A 245 9.89 -41.14 51.36
N LEU A 246 8.75 -40.82 50.74
CA LEU A 246 8.65 -39.56 50.01
C LEU A 246 8.32 -38.46 51.01
N LYS A 247 9.36 -37.76 51.48
CA LYS A 247 9.19 -36.53 52.25
C LYS A 247 8.26 -35.62 51.43
N PHE A 248 7.20 -35.14 52.07
CA PHE A 248 6.21 -34.26 51.42
C PHE A 248 6.87 -33.04 50.79
N GLU A 249 7.98 -32.57 51.37
CA GLU A 249 8.83 -31.52 50.83
C GLU A 249 9.43 -31.84 49.45
N ASP A 250 9.88 -33.08 49.21
CA ASP A 250 10.46 -33.49 47.91
C ASP A 250 9.36 -33.57 46.83
N VAL A 251 8.16 -33.99 47.20
CA VAL A 251 6.98 -33.99 46.31
C VAL A 251 6.58 -32.56 45.95
N LEU A 252 6.60 -31.64 46.92
CA LEU A 252 6.33 -30.23 46.68
C LEU A 252 7.41 -29.59 45.78
N VAL A 253 8.69 -29.91 45.98
CA VAL A 253 9.77 -29.43 45.11
C VAL A 253 9.61 -29.95 43.68
N LEU A 254 9.31 -31.25 43.51
CA LEU A 254 9.03 -31.84 42.20
C LEU A 254 7.80 -31.19 41.55
N PHE A 255 6.73 -30.96 42.31
CA PHE A 255 5.51 -30.32 41.81
C PHE A 255 5.75 -28.87 41.39
N ARG A 256 6.56 -28.10 42.15
CA ARG A 256 6.96 -26.75 41.76
C ARG A 256 7.86 -26.74 40.52
N PHE A 257 8.73 -27.73 40.37
CA PHE A 257 9.57 -27.88 39.18
C PHE A 257 8.71 -28.20 37.94
N VAL A 258 7.78 -29.15 38.06
CA VAL A 258 6.84 -29.51 36.99
C VAL A 258 5.96 -28.32 36.63
N LEU A 259 5.29 -27.68 37.59
CA LEU A 259 4.46 -26.49 37.32
C LEU A 259 5.26 -25.34 36.67
N GLY A 260 6.50 -25.14 37.08
CA GLY A 260 7.41 -24.17 36.47
C GLY A 260 7.70 -24.49 35.01
N SER A 261 8.10 -25.74 34.72
CA SER A 261 8.37 -26.18 33.35
C SER A 261 7.13 -26.08 32.45
N TRP A 262 5.94 -26.42 32.96
CA TRP A 262 4.69 -26.32 32.21
C TRP A 262 4.33 -24.86 31.88
N ARG A 263 4.61 -23.91 32.77
CA ARG A 263 4.39 -22.48 32.51
C ARG A 263 5.26 -21.95 31.38
N GLU A 264 6.54 -22.28 31.38
CA GLU A 264 7.48 -21.82 30.34
C GLU A 264 7.15 -22.46 28.98
N ILE A 265 6.82 -23.76 28.96
CA ILE A 265 6.39 -24.48 27.76
C ILE A 265 5.09 -23.91 27.20
N PHE A 266 4.12 -23.62 28.06
CA PHE A 266 2.84 -23.02 27.63
C PHE A 266 3.05 -21.62 27.05
N THR A 267 3.91 -20.81 27.68
CA THR A 267 4.23 -19.47 27.20
C THR A 267 4.93 -19.53 25.84
N PHE A 268 5.90 -20.44 25.68
CA PHE A 268 6.57 -20.68 24.41
C PHE A 268 5.59 -21.14 23.32
N LEU A 269 4.67 -22.06 23.64
CA LEU A 269 3.64 -22.53 22.71
C LEU A 269 2.69 -21.41 22.28
N CYS A 270 2.26 -20.55 23.21
CA CYS A 270 1.43 -19.40 22.89
C CYS A 270 2.17 -18.39 22.01
N VAL A 271 3.44 -18.11 22.29
CA VAL A 271 4.28 -17.23 21.44
C VAL A 271 4.47 -17.84 20.06
N ALA A 272 4.75 -19.14 19.97
CA ALA A 272 4.89 -19.85 18.71
C ALA A 272 3.59 -19.84 17.89
N ALA A 273 2.43 -20.08 18.52
CA ALA A 273 1.14 -20.07 17.85
C ALA A 273 0.78 -18.66 17.32
N ASN A 274 1.03 -17.61 18.11
CA ASN A 274 0.83 -16.22 17.67
C ASN A 274 1.79 -15.83 16.55
N GLY A 275 3.06 -16.24 16.67
CA GLY A 275 4.07 -16.06 15.62
C GLY A 275 3.69 -16.77 14.33
N LEU A 276 3.16 -18.00 14.42
CA LEU A 276 2.70 -18.77 13.28
C LEU A 276 1.47 -18.12 12.63
N GLY A 277 0.50 -17.65 13.41
CA GLY A 277 -0.66 -16.93 12.90
C GLY A 277 -0.25 -15.68 12.11
N LYS A 278 0.70 -14.90 12.63
CA LYS A 278 1.25 -13.73 11.94
C LYS A 278 2.07 -14.08 10.70
N CYS A 279 2.82 -15.18 10.75
CA CYS A 279 3.51 -15.70 9.57
C CYS A 279 2.54 -16.12 8.47
N VAL A 280 1.44 -16.80 8.81
CA VAL A 280 0.43 -17.22 7.82
C VAL A 280 -0.25 -16.01 7.19
N GLU A 281 -0.59 -14.99 7.98
CA GLU A 281 -1.15 -13.72 7.48
C GLU A 281 -0.17 -13.02 6.51
N TYR A 282 1.12 -12.99 6.87
CA TYR A 282 2.16 -12.41 6.04
C TYR A 282 2.37 -13.21 4.74
N VAL A 283 2.51 -14.53 4.84
CA VAL A 283 2.71 -15.42 3.69
C VAL A 283 1.49 -15.42 2.77
N GLY A 284 0.26 -15.37 3.31
CA GLY A 284 -0.95 -15.26 2.50
C GLY A 284 -0.99 -13.96 1.70
N ASN A 285 -0.76 -12.83 2.36
CA ASN A 285 -0.71 -11.52 1.69
C ASN A 285 0.41 -11.43 0.65
N PHE A 286 1.58 -12.01 0.96
CA PHE A 286 2.69 -12.10 0.02
C PHE A 286 2.35 -12.99 -1.18
N SER A 287 1.75 -14.16 -0.94
CA SER A 287 1.38 -15.11 -1.98
C SER A 287 0.40 -14.51 -2.98
N ILE A 288 -0.62 -13.79 -2.50
CA ILE A 288 -1.60 -13.13 -3.37
C ILE A 288 -0.91 -12.08 -4.24
N ARG A 289 -0.03 -11.25 -3.67
CA ARG A 289 0.73 -10.24 -4.44
C ARG A 289 1.67 -10.90 -5.45
N LEU A 290 2.34 -11.98 -5.05
CA LEU A 290 3.23 -12.74 -5.93
C LEU A 290 2.44 -13.34 -7.09
N ILE A 291 1.27 -13.93 -6.85
CA ILE A 291 0.42 -14.49 -7.90
C ILE A 291 -0.04 -13.40 -8.87
N HIS A 292 -0.42 -12.23 -8.34
CA HIS A 292 -0.85 -11.11 -9.17
C HIS A 292 0.30 -10.60 -10.06
N GLU A 293 1.48 -10.41 -9.49
CA GLU A 293 2.67 -9.95 -10.21
C GLU A 293 3.14 -10.98 -11.24
N VAL A 294 3.14 -12.27 -10.87
CA VAL A 294 3.46 -13.37 -11.79
C VAL A 294 2.44 -13.47 -12.91
N SER A 295 1.15 -13.24 -12.63
CA SER A 295 0.11 -13.24 -13.67
C SER A 295 0.31 -12.11 -14.68
N PHE A 296 0.67 -10.92 -14.19
CA PHE A 296 1.03 -9.79 -15.05
C PHE A 296 2.31 -10.08 -15.86
N LEU A 297 3.33 -10.65 -15.21
CA LEU A 297 4.58 -11.07 -15.85
C LEU A 297 4.30 -12.09 -16.96
N ILE A 298 3.49 -13.13 -16.71
CA ILE A 298 3.13 -14.14 -17.71
C ILE A 298 2.40 -13.50 -18.89
N ARG A 299 1.46 -12.59 -18.64
CA ARG A 299 0.72 -11.89 -19.70
C ARG A 299 1.66 -11.07 -20.58
N SER A 300 2.67 -10.44 -19.99
CA SER A 300 3.70 -9.68 -20.73
C SER A 300 4.73 -10.59 -21.43
N LEU A 301 5.05 -11.74 -20.82
CA LEU A 301 6.10 -12.65 -21.27
C LEU A 301 5.61 -13.64 -22.34
N THR A 302 4.31 -13.95 -22.39
CA THR A 302 3.69 -14.84 -23.40
C THR A 302 4.01 -14.43 -24.85
N PRO A 303 3.79 -13.17 -25.30
CA PRO A 303 4.11 -12.78 -26.67
C PRO A 303 5.62 -12.85 -26.96
N ILE A 304 6.47 -12.57 -25.96
CA ILE A 304 7.92 -12.66 -26.09
C ILE A 304 8.35 -14.12 -26.27
N PHE A 305 7.79 -15.04 -25.47
CA PHE A 305 8.08 -16.47 -25.57
C PHE A 305 7.62 -17.06 -26.90
N LEU A 306 6.43 -16.67 -27.38
CA LEU A 306 5.94 -17.08 -28.70
C LEU A 306 6.88 -16.62 -29.82
N ALA A 307 7.34 -15.36 -29.77
CA ALA A 307 8.30 -14.84 -30.73
C ALA A 307 9.65 -15.60 -30.71
N VAL A 308 10.14 -15.97 -29.53
CA VAL A 308 11.36 -16.78 -29.38
C VAL A 308 11.17 -18.19 -29.94
N ILE A 309 10.04 -18.84 -29.64
CA ILE A 309 9.72 -20.17 -30.18
C ILE A 309 9.63 -20.11 -31.71
N GLU A 310 8.99 -19.09 -32.27
CA GLU A 310 8.95 -18.90 -33.73
C GLU A 310 10.32 -18.68 -34.35
N LEU A 311 11.18 -17.89 -33.69
CA LEU A 311 12.55 -17.66 -34.15
C LEU A 311 13.34 -18.95 -34.16
N VAL A 312 13.28 -19.72 -33.06
CA VAL A 312 13.93 -21.03 -32.96
C VAL A 312 13.39 -21.99 -34.02
N GLY A 313 12.07 -22.02 -34.22
CA GLY A 313 11.43 -22.81 -35.28
C GLY A 313 11.92 -22.44 -36.68
N LYS A 314 12.07 -21.15 -36.99
CA LYS A 314 12.61 -20.66 -38.28
C LYS A 314 14.10 -20.95 -38.43
N VAL A 315 14.90 -20.84 -37.37
CA VAL A 315 16.33 -21.17 -37.39
C VAL A 315 16.53 -22.66 -37.63
N ILE A 316 15.83 -23.50 -36.87
CA ILE A 316 15.89 -24.95 -37.01
C ILE A 316 15.35 -25.38 -38.38
N GLY A 317 14.20 -24.85 -38.80
CA GLY A 317 13.60 -25.15 -40.11
C GLY A 317 14.47 -24.70 -41.28
N GLY A 318 15.08 -23.52 -41.20
CA GLY A 318 16.04 -23.02 -42.19
C GLY A 318 17.30 -23.86 -42.24
N PHE A 319 17.82 -24.30 -41.09
CA PHE A 319 18.96 -25.20 -41.00
C PHE A 319 18.67 -26.57 -41.61
N TYR A 320 17.50 -27.15 -41.32
CA TYR A 320 17.06 -28.39 -41.96
C TYR A 320 16.83 -28.23 -43.47
N LEU A 321 16.34 -27.07 -43.93
CA LEU A 321 16.24 -26.77 -45.37
C LEU A 321 17.62 -26.65 -46.03
N LEU A 322 18.61 -26.07 -45.36
CA LEU A 322 19.98 -25.97 -45.85
C LEU A 322 20.61 -27.37 -45.98
N ILE A 323 20.42 -28.22 -44.97
CA ILE A 323 20.79 -29.64 -45.02
C ILE A 323 20.03 -30.36 -46.14
N ALA A 324 18.73 -30.10 -46.31
CA ALA A 324 17.96 -30.73 -47.39
C ALA A 324 18.46 -30.30 -48.78
N MET A 325 18.83 -29.03 -48.98
CA MET A 325 19.35 -28.53 -50.26
C MET A 325 20.73 -29.08 -50.59
N ILE A 326 21.61 -29.26 -49.61
CA ILE A 326 22.93 -29.87 -49.87
C ILE A 326 22.79 -31.33 -50.32
N PHE A 327 21.77 -32.06 -49.84
CA PHE A 327 21.52 -33.45 -50.27
C PHE A 327 20.63 -33.57 -51.52
N ARG A 328 19.75 -32.61 -51.78
CA ARG A 328 18.73 -32.70 -52.86
C ARG A 328 19.17 -32.09 -54.19
N GLY A 329 20.30 -31.39 -54.24
CA GLY A 329 20.82 -30.76 -55.46
C GLY A 329 19.97 -29.56 -55.93
N PRO A 330 20.45 -28.79 -56.92
CA PRO A 330 19.77 -27.56 -57.34
C PRO A 330 18.36 -27.84 -57.86
N PRO A 331 17.33 -27.06 -57.44
CA PRO A 331 15.98 -27.22 -57.94
C PRO A 331 15.96 -27.00 -59.46
N ARG A 332 15.40 -27.95 -60.20
CA ARG A 332 15.07 -27.75 -61.62
C ARG A 332 14.14 -26.54 -61.69
N GLN A 333 14.52 -25.53 -62.48
CA GLN A 333 13.81 -24.27 -62.64
C GLN A 333 12.33 -24.56 -62.94
N PHE A 334 11.44 -24.12 -62.05
CA PHE A 334 10.01 -24.10 -62.31
C PHE A 334 9.75 -22.91 -63.24
N THR A 335 9.67 -23.16 -64.54
CA THR A 335 9.22 -22.15 -65.51
C THR A 335 7.76 -21.79 -65.21
N PRO A 336 7.42 -20.52 -64.96
CA PRO A 336 6.03 -20.11 -64.80
C PRO A 336 5.26 -20.37 -66.11
N PRO A 337 3.96 -20.70 -66.06
CA PRO A 337 3.16 -20.88 -67.26
C PRO A 337 3.10 -19.54 -68.03
N ASP A 338 3.44 -19.62 -69.31
CA ASP A 338 3.55 -18.49 -70.22
C ASP A 338 2.22 -17.71 -70.33
N GLN A 339 2.18 -16.52 -69.72
CA GLN A 339 1.03 -15.61 -69.75
C GLN A 339 0.66 -15.14 -71.16
N ASN A 340 1.54 -15.33 -72.16
CA ASN A 340 1.27 -14.89 -73.53
C ASN A 340 0.29 -15.80 -74.29
N ARG A 341 0.09 -17.05 -73.85
CA ARG A 341 -0.87 -17.96 -74.51
C ARG A 341 -2.33 -17.54 -74.28
N THR A 342 -2.61 -16.86 -73.18
CA THR A 342 -3.97 -16.40 -72.82
C THR A 342 -4.36 -15.10 -73.53
N ARG A 343 -3.39 -14.30 -74.00
CA ARG A 343 -3.68 -13.02 -74.67
C ARG A 343 -4.15 -13.15 -76.12
N LEU A 344 -3.77 -14.22 -76.82
CA LEU A 344 -4.21 -14.43 -78.21
C LEU A 344 -5.62 -15.06 -78.30
N ALA A 345 -6.12 -15.67 -77.23
CA ALA A 345 -7.48 -16.22 -77.20
C ALA A 345 -8.56 -15.14 -76.93
N ILE A 346 -8.16 -13.95 -76.46
CA ILE A 346 -9.09 -12.86 -76.10
C ILE A 346 -9.31 -11.87 -77.26
N SER A 347 -8.48 -11.89 -78.32
CA SER A 347 -8.62 -10.91 -79.41
C SER A 347 -9.76 -11.20 -80.40
N ASN A 348 -10.41 -12.36 -80.31
CA ASN A 348 -11.48 -12.77 -81.24
C ASN A 348 -12.85 -12.94 -80.58
N VAL A 349 -13.13 -12.18 -79.50
CA VAL A 349 -14.50 -12.05 -78.99
C VAL A 349 -15.12 -10.77 -79.56
N PRO A 350 -16.22 -10.84 -80.34
CA PRO A 350 -16.88 -9.64 -80.86
C PRO A 350 -17.38 -8.76 -79.70
N GLN A 351 -17.03 -7.48 -79.74
CA GLN A 351 -17.50 -6.49 -78.78
C GLN A 351 -19.03 -6.46 -78.72
N ARG A 352 -19.61 -6.87 -77.59
CA ARG A 352 -21.01 -6.58 -77.29
C ARG A 352 -21.12 -5.11 -76.89
N GLN A 353 -21.93 -4.38 -77.65
CA GLN A 353 -22.12 -2.94 -77.56
C GLN A 353 -22.78 -2.50 -76.25
N PRO A 354 -22.54 -1.26 -75.80
CA PRO A 354 -23.20 -0.68 -74.63
C PRO A 354 -24.67 -0.38 -74.92
N TYR A 355 -25.55 -0.73 -73.98
CA TYR A 355 -26.99 -0.48 -74.06
C TYR A 355 -27.29 1.00 -73.75
N TYR A 356 -27.81 1.74 -74.75
CA TYR A 356 -28.39 3.06 -74.60
C TYR A 356 -29.92 2.97 -74.55
N PRO A 357 -30.61 3.71 -73.66
CA PRO A 357 -32.07 3.80 -73.69
C PRO A 357 -32.52 4.80 -74.77
N TYR A 358 -33.39 4.35 -75.68
CA TYR A 358 -34.03 5.20 -76.69
C TYR A 358 -35.25 5.94 -76.12
N PRO A 359 -35.48 7.22 -76.52
CA PRO A 359 -36.73 7.92 -76.27
C PRO A 359 -37.66 7.86 -77.49
N GLY A 360 -38.98 7.80 -77.24
CA GLY A 360 -39.97 8.47 -78.10
C GLY A 360 -41.02 7.63 -78.85
N ARG A 361 -42.28 7.73 -78.35
CA ARG A 361 -43.48 8.23 -79.07
C ARG A 361 -44.07 7.43 -80.25
N GLY A 362 -45.33 6.98 -80.10
CA GLY A 362 -46.30 6.98 -81.22
C GLY A 362 -47.31 5.82 -81.36
N ARG A 363 -48.36 5.82 -80.53
CA ARG A 363 -49.78 5.47 -80.79
C ARG A 363 -50.14 4.91 -82.19
N ILE A 364 -50.75 3.71 -82.27
CA ILE A 364 -51.91 3.41 -83.16
C ILE A 364 -52.90 2.45 -82.45
N ARG A 365 -54.18 2.79 -82.60
CA ARG A 365 -55.43 2.22 -82.11
C ARG A 365 -56.01 1.29 -83.19
N TYR A 366 -56.53 0.11 -82.84
CA TYR A 366 -57.66 -0.51 -83.56
C TYR A 366 -58.56 -1.32 -82.60
N GLU A 367 -59.85 -1.29 -82.93
CA GLU A 367 -61.03 -1.85 -82.27
C GLU A 367 -61.18 -3.38 -82.36
N ARG A 368 -62.25 -3.86 -81.69
CA ARG A 368 -63.03 -5.12 -81.85
C ARG A 368 -62.42 -6.35 -81.16
N ASN A 369 -63.18 -7.12 -80.38
CA ASN A 369 -64.63 -7.33 -80.26
C ASN A 369 -65.04 -7.45 -78.79
#